data_AF-F9TDW9-F1
#
_entry.id   AF-F9TDW9-F1
#
_cell.length_a   1.000
_cell.length_b   1.000
_cell.length_c   1.000
_cell.angle_alpha   90.00
_cell.angle_beta   90.00
_cell.angle_gamma   90.00
#
_symmetry.space_group_name_H-M   'P 1'
#
loop_
_entity.id
_entity.type
_entity.pdbx_description
1 polymer ?
#
loop_
_entity_poly.entity_id
_entity_poly.type
_entity_poly.pdbx_seq_one_letter_code
_entity_poly.pdbx_strand_id
1 'polypeptide(L)'
;MAKGYREAVMDPAKLDPSHPTNHGFQMQVHHLLSKQGVKKTGNGDKLKSYGYDINLPGNLVALPCTLEGACHLQVQLHRGNHPTVIDTNDNDKEHPKGYHIEVTELVEEAYKTISKRCENQGNPGVQRYMDYHSLLILRRISSFALPLTRVAKAFKRGGVGCLGATTVPELDLKLKAQPKECQCNERKHDKFSTFKEVPYNLERGK
;
A
#
# COMPACT_ATOMS: atom_id res chain seq x y z
N MET A 1 -16.91 -10.67 -17.65
CA MET A 1 -15.46 -10.38 -17.59
C MET A 1 -15.02 -10.53 -16.15
N ALA A 2 -13.90 -11.18 -15.87
CA ALA A 2 -13.35 -11.21 -14.51
C ALA A 2 -13.07 -9.77 -14.08
N LYS A 3 -13.56 -9.37 -12.90
CA LYS A 3 -13.24 -8.05 -12.32
C LYS A 3 -11.71 -7.97 -12.15
N GLY A 4 -11.12 -6.83 -12.48
CA GLY A 4 -9.70 -6.59 -12.21
C GLY A 4 -9.45 -6.48 -10.71
N TYR A 5 -8.17 -6.58 -10.31
CA TYR A 5 -7.77 -6.47 -8.91
C TYR A 5 -8.16 -5.11 -8.30
N ARG A 6 -8.20 -4.05 -9.12
CA ARG A 6 -8.61 -2.71 -8.68
C ARG A 6 -10.05 -2.71 -8.23
N GLU A 7 -10.96 -3.29 -9.01
CA GLU A 7 -12.38 -3.38 -8.68
C GLU A 7 -12.60 -4.20 -7.40
N ALA A 8 -11.74 -5.18 -7.11
CA ALA A 8 -11.81 -5.99 -5.88
C ALA A 8 -11.61 -5.18 -4.59
N VAL A 9 -11.03 -3.97 -4.69
CA VAL A 9 -10.83 -3.02 -3.57
C VAL A 9 -11.77 -1.83 -3.70
N MET A 10 -11.84 -1.25 -4.90
CA MET A 10 -12.57 -0.01 -5.12
C MET A 10 -14.09 -0.21 -5.08
N ASP A 11 -14.63 -1.39 -5.41
CA ASP A 11 -16.07 -1.63 -5.30
C ASP A 11 -16.54 -1.70 -3.84
N PRO A 12 -15.91 -2.48 -2.94
CA PRO A 12 -16.19 -2.39 -1.50
C PRO A 12 -16.01 -0.97 -0.95
N ALA A 13 -14.94 -0.28 -1.33
CA ALA A 13 -14.67 1.09 -0.90
C ALA A 13 -15.81 2.07 -1.27
N LYS A 14 -16.43 1.94 -2.45
CA LYS A 14 -17.59 2.79 -2.84
C LYS A 14 -18.82 2.55 -1.96
N LEU A 15 -18.96 1.34 -1.41
CA LEU A 15 -20.11 0.97 -0.58
C LEU A 15 -19.91 1.32 0.90
N ASP A 16 -18.68 1.60 1.33
CA ASP A 16 -18.34 2.03 2.69
C ASP A 16 -18.34 3.56 2.78
N PRO A 17 -19.36 4.20 3.35
CA PRO A 17 -19.45 5.67 3.40
C PRO A 17 -18.31 6.31 4.19
N SER A 18 -17.62 5.55 5.05
CA SER A 18 -16.48 6.03 5.82
C SER A 18 -15.16 5.93 5.06
N HIS A 19 -15.12 5.25 3.91
CA HIS A 19 -13.87 5.07 3.17
C HIS A 19 -13.35 6.40 2.60
N PRO A 20 -12.04 6.71 2.69
CA PRO A 20 -11.50 8.00 2.25
C PRO A 20 -11.85 8.38 0.81
N THR A 21 -11.99 7.43 -0.11
CA THR A 21 -12.39 7.73 -1.50
C THR A 21 -13.72 8.46 -1.59
N ASN A 22 -14.66 8.19 -0.67
CA ASN A 22 -15.97 8.85 -0.60
C ASN A 22 -15.91 10.24 0.04
N HIS A 23 -14.72 10.64 0.51
CA HIS A 23 -14.42 11.94 1.07
C HIS A 23 -13.41 12.73 0.23
N GLY A 24 -13.30 12.40 -1.06
CA GLY A 24 -12.47 13.14 -2.02
C GLY A 24 -11.00 12.75 -2.04
N PHE A 25 -10.58 11.72 -1.29
CA PHE A 25 -9.20 11.24 -1.33
C PHE A 25 -8.95 10.45 -2.62
N GLN A 26 -7.89 10.81 -3.32
CA GLN A 26 -7.38 10.01 -4.43
C GLN A 26 -6.51 8.88 -3.89
N MET A 27 -6.91 7.64 -4.20
CA MET A 27 -6.23 6.43 -3.73
C MET A 27 -5.88 5.50 -4.89
N GLN A 28 -4.79 4.76 -4.73
CA GLN A 28 -4.31 3.72 -5.63
C GLN A 28 -4.25 2.39 -4.89
N VAL A 29 -4.52 1.31 -5.62
CA VAL A 29 -4.53 -0.05 -5.05
C VAL A 29 -3.11 -0.60 -5.11
N HIS A 30 -2.62 -1.08 -3.98
CA HIS A 30 -1.26 -1.57 -3.80
C HIS A 30 -1.26 -3.05 -3.45
N HIS A 31 -0.43 -3.86 -4.12
CA HIS A 31 -0.18 -5.26 -3.74
C HIS A 31 0.79 -5.32 -2.56
N LEU A 32 0.32 -5.83 -1.42
CA LEU A 32 1.12 -5.97 -0.19
C LEU A 32 2.26 -6.98 -0.38
N LEU A 33 1.95 -8.17 -0.88
CA LEU A 33 2.90 -9.06 -1.52
C LEU A 33 3.03 -8.61 -2.96
N SER A 34 3.88 -7.61 -3.16
CA SER A 34 4.17 -6.97 -4.44
C SER A 34 4.45 -7.97 -5.56
N LYS A 35 3.89 -7.71 -6.75
CA LYS A 35 4.13 -8.50 -7.97
C LYS A 35 5.62 -8.61 -8.29
N GLN A 36 6.37 -7.52 -8.10
CA GLN A 36 7.82 -7.53 -8.29
C GLN A 36 8.54 -8.40 -7.26
N GLY A 37 8.14 -8.35 -5.99
CA GLY A 37 8.70 -9.21 -4.94
C GLY A 37 8.47 -10.69 -5.24
N VAL A 38 7.23 -11.06 -5.58
CA VAL A 38 6.89 -12.45 -5.97
C VAL A 38 7.68 -12.87 -7.21
N LYS A 39 7.78 -12.02 -8.24
CA LYS A 39 8.55 -12.32 -9.46
C LYS A 39 10.03 -12.59 -9.17
N LYS A 40 10.65 -11.82 -8.29
CA LYS A 40 12.07 -11.98 -7.93
C LYS A 40 12.39 -13.33 -7.27
N THR A 41 11.42 -13.96 -6.61
CA THR A 41 11.61 -15.30 -6.04
C THR A 41 11.74 -16.40 -7.09
N GLY A 42 11.25 -16.18 -8.32
CA GLY A 42 11.11 -17.24 -9.34
C GLY A 42 10.04 -18.29 -9.01
N ASN A 43 9.27 -18.14 -7.93
CA ASN A 43 8.28 -19.12 -7.48
C ASN A 43 6.83 -18.71 -7.77
N GLY A 44 6.59 -17.63 -8.52
CA GLY A 44 5.25 -17.10 -8.78
C GLY A 44 4.29 -18.13 -9.39
N ASP A 45 4.70 -18.85 -10.43
CA ASP A 45 3.83 -19.84 -11.08
C ASP A 45 3.62 -21.09 -10.22
N LYS A 46 4.59 -21.44 -9.37
CA LYS A 46 4.44 -22.53 -8.39
C LYS A 46 3.46 -22.13 -7.28
N LEU A 47 3.53 -20.90 -6.79
CA LEU A 47 2.56 -20.39 -5.81
C LEU A 47 1.15 -20.39 -6.41
N LYS A 48 0.99 -19.99 -7.68
CA LYS A 48 -0.29 -20.09 -8.39
C LYS A 48 -0.78 -21.53 -8.49
N SER A 49 0.08 -22.50 -8.83
CA SER A 49 -0.34 -23.91 -8.89
C SER A 49 -0.76 -24.45 -7.52
N TYR A 50 -0.17 -23.95 -6.42
CA TYR A 50 -0.64 -24.23 -5.07
C TYR A 50 -1.96 -23.54 -4.69
N GLY A 51 -2.49 -22.64 -5.53
CA GLY A 51 -3.76 -21.96 -5.33
C GLY A 51 -3.65 -20.53 -4.82
N TYR A 52 -2.46 -19.91 -4.84
CA TYR A 52 -2.31 -18.49 -4.51
C TYR A 52 -2.70 -17.59 -5.69
N ASP A 53 -3.66 -16.69 -5.45
CA ASP A 53 -3.97 -15.57 -6.33
C ASP A 53 -3.61 -14.24 -5.63
N ILE A 54 -2.61 -13.58 -6.21
CA ILE A 54 -2.07 -12.29 -5.77
C ILE A 54 -3.08 -11.13 -5.91
N ASN A 55 -4.11 -11.30 -6.74
CA ASN A 55 -5.09 -10.26 -7.06
C ASN A 55 -6.33 -10.30 -6.17
N LEU A 56 -6.36 -11.16 -5.15
CA LEU A 56 -7.48 -11.24 -4.21
C LEU A 56 -7.39 -10.14 -3.14
N PRO A 57 -8.53 -9.67 -2.59
CA PRO A 57 -8.59 -8.58 -1.61
C PRO A 57 -7.68 -8.77 -0.39
N GLY A 58 -7.42 -10.00 0.01
CA GLY A 58 -6.51 -10.35 1.11
C GLY A 58 -5.06 -9.90 0.91
N ASN A 59 -4.66 -9.54 -0.32
CA ASN A 59 -3.32 -9.04 -0.65
C ASN A 59 -3.32 -7.57 -1.15
N LEU A 60 -4.47 -6.89 -1.15
CA LEU A 60 -4.61 -5.55 -1.71
C LEU A 60 -4.97 -4.54 -0.62
N VAL A 61 -4.55 -3.29 -0.81
CA VAL A 61 -4.92 -2.16 0.07
C VAL A 61 -5.05 -0.89 -0.77
N ALA A 62 -6.04 -0.04 -0.49
CA ALA A 62 -6.05 1.31 -1.05
C ALA A 62 -5.14 2.23 -0.23
N LEU A 63 -4.25 2.96 -0.90
CA LEU A 63 -3.36 3.94 -0.28
C LEU A 63 -3.51 5.31 -0.93
N PRO A 64 -3.40 6.42 -0.18
CA PRO A 64 -3.46 7.75 -0.77
C PRO A 64 -2.31 7.95 -1.76
N CYS A 65 -2.65 8.45 -2.95
CA CYS A 65 -1.68 8.76 -4.00
C CYS A 65 -1.44 10.27 -4.14
N THR A 66 -1.80 11.07 -3.13
CA THR A 66 -1.51 12.51 -3.07
C THR A 66 -0.81 12.84 -1.76
N LEU A 67 0.10 13.82 -1.77
CA LEU A 67 0.82 14.22 -0.56
C LEU A 67 -0.13 14.78 0.49
N GLU A 68 -1.13 15.55 0.07
CA GLU A 68 -2.15 16.09 0.96
C GLU A 68 -3.02 15.00 1.58
N GLY A 69 -3.40 13.99 0.79
CA GLY A 69 -4.15 12.84 1.28
C GLY A 69 -3.36 12.05 2.33
N ALA A 70 -2.10 11.73 2.04
CA ALA A 70 -1.21 11.07 3.00
C ALA A 70 -0.95 11.93 4.25
N CYS A 71 -0.81 13.25 4.08
CA CYS A 71 -0.65 14.22 5.16
C CYS A 71 -1.83 14.18 6.12
N HIS A 72 -3.04 14.29 5.58
CA HIS A 72 -4.30 14.34 6.31
C HIS A 72 -4.63 13.01 6.99
N LEU A 73 -4.57 11.89 6.25
CA LEU A 73 -4.84 10.55 6.79
C LEU A 73 -3.76 10.08 7.78
N GLN A 74 -2.58 10.70 7.75
CA GLN A 74 -1.40 10.31 8.52
C GLN A 74 -0.93 8.87 8.25
N VAL A 75 -1.06 8.45 6.99
CA VAL A 75 -0.60 7.15 6.48
C VAL A 75 0.48 7.36 5.42
N GLN A 76 1.13 6.29 5.00
CA GLN A 76 2.14 6.36 3.94
C GLN A 76 1.53 6.75 2.60
N LEU A 77 2.24 7.63 1.88
CA LEU A 77 1.99 7.91 0.48
C LEU A 77 2.32 6.68 -0.37
N HIS A 78 1.41 6.29 -1.25
CA HIS A 78 1.72 5.42 -2.37
C HIS A 78 2.00 6.26 -3.62
N ARG A 79 3.00 5.83 -4.41
CA ARG A 79 3.33 6.42 -5.71
C ARG A 79 3.57 5.30 -6.71
N GLY A 80 2.58 5.05 -7.56
CA GLY A 80 2.81 4.37 -8.82
C GLY A 80 3.45 5.33 -9.83
N ASN A 81 4.03 4.80 -10.89
CA ASN A 81 4.70 5.56 -11.96
C ASN A 81 3.74 6.28 -12.94
N HIS A 82 2.50 6.55 -12.53
CA HIS A 82 1.44 7.06 -13.39
C HIS A 82 0.95 8.44 -12.93
N PRO A 83 0.88 9.45 -13.83
CA PRO A 83 0.43 10.81 -13.51
C PRO A 83 -1.10 10.92 -13.30
N THR A 84 -1.84 9.82 -13.41
CA THR A 84 -3.30 9.77 -13.35
C THR A 84 -3.79 8.98 -12.14
N VAL A 85 -4.93 9.39 -11.57
CA VAL A 85 -5.65 8.71 -10.47
C VAL A 85 -6.04 7.27 -10.81
N ILE A 86 -6.17 6.99 -12.11
CA ILE A 86 -6.44 5.66 -12.64
C ILE A 86 -5.12 4.91 -12.75
N ASP A 87 -4.92 3.99 -11.82
CA ASP A 87 -3.85 3.02 -11.88
C ASP A 87 -4.35 1.77 -12.63
N THR A 88 -3.93 1.62 -13.88
CA THR A 88 -4.16 0.42 -14.68
C THR A 88 -2.93 -0.47 -14.75
N ASN A 89 -1.87 -0.18 -13.99
CA ASN A 89 -0.56 -0.76 -14.23
C ASN A 89 0.31 -0.78 -12.96
N ASP A 90 0.71 -1.99 -12.55
CA ASP A 90 1.44 -2.34 -11.32
C ASP A 90 2.90 -1.85 -11.28
N ASN A 91 3.16 -0.63 -11.73
CA ASN A 91 4.52 -0.10 -11.89
C ASN A 91 5.06 0.41 -10.55
N ASP A 92 5.48 -0.57 -9.74
CA ASP A 92 6.09 -0.51 -8.40
C ASP A 92 7.48 0.18 -8.35
N LYS A 93 7.96 0.83 -9.43
CA LYS A 93 9.36 1.31 -9.54
C LYS A 93 9.77 2.37 -8.50
N GLU A 94 8.83 3.08 -7.88
CA GLU A 94 9.15 4.17 -6.93
C GLU A 94 9.27 3.69 -5.47
N HIS A 95 9.09 2.40 -5.19
CA HIS A 95 9.36 1.88 -3.85
C HIS A 95 10.86 1.82 -3.56
N PRO A 96 11.28 2.11 -2.30
CA PRO A 96 12.65 1.84 -1.89
C PRO A 96 13.01 0.39 -2.19
N LYS A 97 14.24 0.14 -2.67
CA LYS A 97 14.74 -1.23 -2.93
C LYS A 97 14.47 -2.17 -1.75
N GLY A 98 14.55 -1.64 -0.53
CA GLY A 98 14.25 -2.36 0.71
C GLY A 98 12.85 -2.99 0.74
N TYR A 99 11.81 -2.32 0.26
CA TYR A 99 10.45 -2.88 0.24
C TYR A 99 10.38 -4.18 -0.57
N HIS A 100 10.87 -4.15 -1.81
CA HIS A 100 10.83 -5.34 -2.66
C HIS A 100 11.75 -6.45 -2.17
N ILE A 101 12.88 -6.12 -1.55
CA ILE A 101 13.78 -7.12 -0.96
C ILE A 101 13.06 -7.85 0.17
N GLU A 102 12.47 -7.11 1.11
CA GLU A 102 11.76 -7.72 2.23
C GLU A 102 10.55 -8.57 1.79
N VAL A 103 9.77 -8.10 0.81
CA VAL A 103 8.68 -8.90 0.24
C VAL A 103 9.22 -10.16 -0.45
N THR A 104 10.34 -10.06 -1.18
CA THR A 104 10.96 -11.22 -1.85
C THR A 104 11.36 -12.27 -0.82
N GLU A 105 12.09 -11.87 0.22
CA GLU A 105 12.55 -12.76 1.30
C GLU A 105 11.38 -13.42 2.02
N LEU A 106 10.35 -12.65 2.37
CA LEU A 106 9.16 -13.16 3.03
C LEU A 106 8.41 -14.18 2.15
N VAL A 107 8.24 -13.89 0.85
CA VAL A 107 7.55 -14.79 -0.08
C VAL A 107 8.36 -16.07 -0.31
N GLU A 108 9.69 -15.96 -0.35
CA GLU A 108 10.58 -17.12 -0.49
C GLU A 108 10.46 -18.06 0.72
N GLU A 109 10.48 -17.53 1.94
CA GLU A 109 10.30 -18.32 3.17
C GLU A 109 8.89 -18.93 3.25
N ALA A 110 7.86 -18.17 2.84
CA ALA A 110 6.51 -18.68 2.75
C ALA A 110 6.43 -19.85 1.75
N TYR A 111 7.06 -19.73 0.58
CA TYR A 111 7.13 -20.79 -0.43
C TYR A 111 7.87 -22.04 0.07
N LYS A 112 8.98 -21.90 0.79
CA LYS A 112 9.69 -23.04 1.41
C LYS A 112 8.79 -23.80 2.38
N THR A 113 7.92 -23.08 3.10
CA THR A 113 6.95 -23.70 4.01
C THR A 113 5.83 -24.41 3.24
N ILE A 114 5.26 -23.76 2.23
CA ILE A 114 4.19 -24.32 1.40
C ILE A 114 4.67 -25.59 0.69
N SER A 115 5.81 -25.53 0.00
CA SER A 115 6.32 -26.64 -0.81
C SER A 115 6.68 -27.89 0.00
N LYS A 116 6.95 -27.76 1.30
CA LYS A 116 7.17 -28.90 2.21
C LYS A 116 5.87 -29.51 2.75
N ARG A 117 4.79 -28.73 2.81
CA ARG A 117 3.54 -29.10 3.51
C ARG A 117 2.37 -29.37 2.59
N CYS A 118 2.45 -28.94 1.34
CA CYS A 118 1.39 -29.08 0.35
C CYS A 118 1.87 -30.01 -0.76
N GLU A 119 1.27 -31.21 -0.81
CA GLU A 119 1.54 -32.20 -1.86
C GLU A 119 0.70 -31.91 -3.12
N ASN A 120 -0.48 -31.31 -2.95
CA ASN A 120 -1.47 -31.11 -4.02
C ASN A 120 -1.57 -29.63 -4.46
N GLN A 121 -1.93 -29.46 -5.73
CA GLN A 121 -2.27 -28.18 -6.33
C GLN A 121 -3.65 -27.68 -5.83
N GLY A 122 -3.85 -26.37 -5.77
CA GLY A 122 -5.14 -25.75 -5.44
C GLY A 122 -5.59 -25.86 -3.97
N ASN A 123 -4.66 -25.76 -3.00
CA ASN A 123 -4.99 -25.84 -1.58
C ASN A 123 -5.50 -24.47 -1.05
N PRO A 124 -6.76 -24.34 -0.60
CA PRO A 124 -7.30 -23.07 -0.09
C PRO A 124 -6.61 -22.58 1.19
N GLY A 125 -5.88 -23.44 1.90
CA GLY A 125 -5.00 -23.06 3.00
C GLY A 125 -3.83 -22.18 2.58
N VAL A 126 -3.36 -22.31 1.33
CA VAL A 126 -2.24 -21.52 0.79
C VAL A 126 -2.63 -20.06 0.63
N GLN A 127 -3.82 -19.77 0.08
CA GLN A 127 -4.29 -18.39 -0.01
C GLN A 127 -4.37 -17.74 1.37
N ARG A 128 -5.00 -18.41 2.36
CA ARG A 128 -5.09 -17.88 3.73
C ARG A 128 -3.73 -17.63 4.37
N TYR A 129 -2.76 -18.51 4.10
CA TYR A 129 -1.40 -18.35 4.60
C TYR A 129 -0.68 -17.16 3.97
N MET A 130 -0.84 -16.94 2.66
CA MET A 130 -0.27 -15.78 1.97
C MET A 130 -0.98 -14.48 2.36
N ASP A 131 -2.30 -14.52 2.60
CA ASP A 131 -3.07 -13.40 3.13
C ASP A 131 -2.58 -13.01 4.53
N TYR A 132 -2.25 -13.99 5.38
CA TYR A 132 -1.64 -13.69 6.69
C TYR A 132 -0.33 -12.91 6.54
N HIS A 133 0.54 -13.31 5.60
CA HIS A 133 1.77 -12.58 5.31
C HIS A 133 1.52 -11.18 4.74
N SER A 134 0.50 -11.03 3.91
CA SER A 134 0.04 -9.73 3.41
C SER A 134 -0.34 -8.80 4.57
N LEU A 135 -1.03 -9.33 5.59
CA LEU A 135 -1.37 -8.57 6.81
C LEU A 135 -0.12 -8.15 7.60
N LEU A 136 0.92 -8.98 7.66
CA LEU A 136 2.19 -8.61 8.31
C LEU A 136 2.86 -7.44 7.59
N ILE A 137 2.89 -7.46 6.25
CA ILE A 137 3.39 -6.34 5.45
C ILE A 137 2.55 -5.08 5.70
N LEU A 138 1.21 -5.19 5.69
CA LEU A 138 0.32 -4.05 5.97
C LEU A 138 0.60 -3.43 7.34
N ARG A 139 0.82 -4.25 8.38
CA ARG A 139 1.18 -3.75 9.72
C ARG A 139 2.49 -2.96 9.71
N ARG A 140 3.50 -3.42 8.97
CA ARG A 140 4.80 -2.73 8.85
C ARG A 140 4.71 -1.45 8.02
N ILE A 141 3.86 -1.43 6.99
CA ILE A 141 3.53 -0.22 6.24
C ILE A 141 2.80 0.77 7.17
N SER A 142 1.78 0.33 7.88
CA SER A 142 0.98 1.19 8.77
C SER A 142 1.81 1.78 9.92
N SER A 143 2.80 1.04 10.43
CA SER A 143 3.72 1.52 11.46
C SER A 143 4.92 2.30 10.93
N PHE A 144 5.01 2.52 9.62
CA PHE A 144 6.16 3.16 8.94
C PHE A 144 7.49 2.40 9.11
N ALA A 145 7.46 1.15 9.58
CA ALA A 145 8.62 0.27 9.67
C ALA A 145 9.07 -0.25 8.30
N LEU A 146 8.16 -0.27 7.32
CA LEU A 146 8.42 -0.61 5.93
C LEU A 146 8.02 0.56 5.03
N PRO A 147 8.96 1.45 4.68
CA PRO A 147 8.64 2.66 3.92
C PRO A 147 8.35 2.36 2.45
N LEU A 148 7.25 2.90 1.94
CA LEU A 148 6.84 2.81 0.53
C LEU A 148 7.42 3.93 -0.33
N THR A 149 7.86 5.02 0.28
CA THR A 149 8.53 6.15 -0.38
C THR A 149 9.63 6.71 0.51
N ARG A 150 10.58 7.44 -0.07
CA ARG A 150 11.66 8.09 0.70
C ARG A 150 11.17 9.17 1.68
N VAL A 151 9.99 9.74 1.42
CA VAL A 151 9.34 10.75 2.27
C VAL A 151 8.40 10.16 3.31
N ALA A 152 8.29 8.82 3.43
CA ALA A 152 7.34 8.15 4.31
C ALA A 152 7.35 8.69 5.75
N LYS A 153 8.53 8.94 6.31
CA LYS A 153 8.68 9.45 7.68
C LYS A 153 8.04 10.83 7.91
N ALA A 154 7.78 11.60 6.87
CA ALA A 154 7.08 12.88 7.00
C ALA A 154 5.61 12.68 7.43
N PHE A 155 5.00 11.55 7.09
CA PHE A 155 3.57 11.31 7.34
C PHE A 155 3.28 10.51 8.61
N LYS A 156 4.29 9.95 9.29
CA LYS A 156 4.08 9.26 10.57
C LYS A 156 3.51 10.20 11.64
N ARG A 157 2.96 9.67 12.73
CA ARG A 157 2.56 10.48 13.89
C ARG A 157 3.76 11.30 14.41
N GLY A 158 3.55 12.61 14.60
CA GLY A 158 4.62 13.56 14.96
C GLY A 158 5.57 13.93 13.82
N GLY A 159 5.34 13.41 12.60
CA GLY A 159 6.02 13.86 11.39
C GLY A 159 5.50 15.19 10.87
N VAL A 160 6.33 15.88 10.09
CA VAL A 160 6.12 17.25 9.60
C VAL A 160 5.07 17.39 8.49
N GLY A 161 4.47 16.29 8.01
CA GLY A 161 3.46 16.31 6.96
C GLY A 161 4.01 16.66 5.57
N CYS A 162 3.17 17.20 4.70
CA CYS A 162 3.52 17.49 3.30
C CYS A 162 4.21 18.84 3.08
N LEU A 163 4.24 19.75 4.06
CA LEU A 163 4.88 21.08 3.93
C LEU A 163 4.38 21.88 2.70
N GLY A 164 3.10 21.74 2.35
CA GLY A 164 2.51 22.33 1.15
C GLY A 164 3.10 21.82 -0.17
N ALA A 165 3.94 20.79 -0.15
CA ALA A 165 4.51 20.21 -1.35
C ALA A 165 3.47 19.42 -2.14
N THR A 166 3.63 19.42 -3.46
CA THR A 166 2.75 18.69 -4.39
C THR A 166 3.43 17.47 -5.02
N THR A 167 4.77 17.43 -4.97
CA THR A 167 5.58 16.32 -5.50
C THR A 167 6.56 15.75 -4.48
N VAL A 168 6.92 14.47 -4.62
CA VAL A 168 7.91 13.82 -3.74
C VAL A 168 9.29 14.50 -3.82
N PRO A 169 9.82 14.91 -5.00
CA PRO A 169 11.04 15.70 -5.10
C PRO A 169 11.00 17.02 -4.33
N GLU A 170 9.91 17.77 -4.44
CA GLU A 170 9.75 19.02 -3.71
C GLU A 170 9.73 18.79 -2.19
N LEU A 171 8.95 17.81 -1.71
CA LEU A 171 8.90 17.47 -0.29
C LEU A 171 10.27 17.04 0.23
N ASP A 172 10.97 16.18 -0.50
CA ASP A 172 12.32 15.74 -0.13
C ASP A 172 13.31 16.91 0.01
N LEU A 173 13.27 17.89 -0.91
CA LEU A 173 14.07 19.10 -0.81
C LEU A 173 13.72 19.92 0.44
N LYS A 174 12.42 20.12 0.71
CA LYS A 174 11.95 20.86 1.90
C LYS A 174 12.35 20.16 3.20
N LEU A 175 12.34 18.83 3.24
CA LEU A 175 12.75 18.05 4.42
C LEU A 175 14.24 18.24 4.78
N LYS A 176 15.11 18.59 3.82
CA LYS A 176 16.53 18.87 4.10
C LYS A 176 16.73 20.11 4.97
N ALA A 177 15.79 21.04 4.95
CA ALA A 177 15.79 22.22 5.83
C ALA A 177 15.38 21.90 7.28
N GLN A 178 15.08 20.64 7.59
CA GLN A 178 14.66 20.17 8.93
C GLN A 178 13.53 21.03 9.54
N PRO A 179 12.42 21.25 8.82
CA PRO A 179 11.30 21.99 9.38
C PRO A 179 10.76 21.28 10.62
N LYS A 180 10.28 22.06 11.58
CA LYS A 180 9.73 21.51 12.84
C LYS A 180 8.26 21.11 12.72
N GLU A 181 7.51 21.80 11.88
CA GLU A 181 6.05 21.66 11.78
C GLU A 181 5.58 21.70 10.32
N CYS A 182 4.38 21.15 10.09
CA CYS A 182 3.73 21.27 8.79
C CYS A 182 3.26 22.71 8.59
N GLN A 183 3.38 23.22 7.36
CA GLN A 183 2.75 24.50 6.97
C GLN A 183 1.22 24.39 6.83
N CYS A 184 0.67 23.17 6.87
CA CYS A 184 -0.77 22.92 6.80
C CYS A 184 -1.34 22.87 8.21
N ASN A 185 -2.53 23.45 8.42
CA ASN A 185 -3.26 23.53 9.69
C ASN A 185 -3.33 22.19 10.42
N GLU A 186 -2.35 21.87 11.27
CA GLU A 186 -2.22 20.57 11.95
C GLU A 186 -2.32 19.36 11.00
N ARG A 187 -1.76 19.49 9.77
CA ARG A 187 -1.85 18.48 8.71
C ARG A 187 -3.26 18.22 8.16
N LYS A 188 -4.24 19.04 8.54
CA LYS A 188 -5.59 19.05 7.96
C LYS A 188 -5.56 19.84 6.65
N HIS A 189 -6.38 19.39 5.72
CA HIS A 189 -6.56 19.98 4.40
C HIS A 189 -8.08 20.16 4.19
N ASP A 190 -8.53 21.39 3.97
CA ASP A 190 -9.95 21.76 4.01
C ASP A 190 -10.82 20.98 3.01
N LYS A 191 -10.25 20.62 1.86
CA LYS A 191 -10.90 19.78 0.85
C LYS A 191 -11.28 18.37 1.35
N PHE A 192 -10.70 17.92 2.46
CA PHE A 192 -10.99 16.64 3.09
C PHE A 192 -11.74 16.80 4.43
N SER A 193 -12.29 17.99 4.71
CA SER A 193 -12.94 18.33 5.99
C SER A 193 -14.13 17.43 6.38
N THR A 194 -14.71 16.71 5.42
CA THR A 194 -15.80 15.76 5.65
C THR A 194 -15.35 14.44 6.27
N PHE A 195 -14.06 14.09 6.15
CA PHE A 195 -13.49 12.89 6.73
C PHE A 195 -13.08 13.09 8.18
N LYS A 196 -13.37 12.12 9.05
CA LYS A 196 -13.22 12.27 10.51
C LYS A 196 -12.26 11.28 11.16
N GLU A 197 -11.96 10.15 10.51
CA GLU A 197 -11.12 9.10 11.10
C GLU A 197 -9.63 9.39 10.90
N VAL A 198 -9.04 10.19 11.79
CA VAL A 198 -7.61 10.53 11.74
C VAL A 198 -6.92 10.14 13.06
N PRO A 199 -5.82 9.36 13.04
CA PRO A 199 -5.20 8.75 11.87
C PRO A 199 -6.08 7.65 11.27
N TYR A 200 -6.05 7.51 9.94
CA TYR A 200 -6.83 6.48 9.25
C TYR A 200 -6.21 5.10 9.44
N ASN A 201 -7.04 4.10 9.73
CA ASN A 201 -6.58 2.73 9.82
C ASN A 201 -6.61 2.04 8.44
N LEU A 202 -5.45 1.67 7.91
CA LEU A 202 -5.37 0.96 6.64
C LEU A 202 -5.92 -0.47 6.79
N GLU A 203 -6.72 -0.89 5.83
CA GLU A 203 -7.35 -2.22 5.81
C GLU A 203 -7.12 -2.91 4.47
N ARG A 204 -7.16 -4.24 4.47
CA ARG A 204 -7.01 -5.02 3.23
C ARG A 204 -8.35 -5.10 2.52
N GLY A 205 -8.33 -5.04 1.19
CA GLY A 205 -9.53 -5.19 0.37
C GLY A 205 -10.46 -3.99 0.33
N LYS A 206 -10.07 -2.85 0.91
CA LYS A 206 -10.73 -1.56 0.73
C LYS A 206 -9.72 -0.43 0.67
#